data_AF-A0A1G6AXM7-F1
#
_entry.id   AF-A0A1G6AXM7-F1
#
_cell.length_a   1.000
_cell.length_b   1.000
_cell.length_c   1.000
_cell.angle_alpha   90.00
_cell.angle_beta   90.00
_cell.angle_gamma   90.00
#
_symmetry.space_group_name_H-M   'P 1'
#
loop_
_entity.id
_entity.type
_entity.pdbx_description
1 polymer ?
#
loop_
_entity_poly.entity_id
_entity_poly.type
_entity_poly.pdbx_seq_one_letter_code
_entity_poly.pdbx_strand_id
1 'polypeptide(L)'
;MNKRSTFTGGIGFVMAAAGSAVGLGNLWRFPYLAAQYGGGIFLLVYIILLFTFGFAMLMTEIALGRKTKLSCISAYKKLCSKFAFLGYLA
;
A
#
# COMPACT_ATOMS: atom_id res chain seq x y z
N MET A 1 27.29 12.05 6.16
CA MET A 1 25.81 12.09 6.05
C MET A 1 25.41 11.67 4.65
N ASN A 2 24.90 10.44 4.48
CA ASN A 2 24.49 9.91 3.17
C ASN A 2 23.17 10.58 2.74
N LYS A 3 23.18 11.41 1.70
CA LYS A 3 21.97 12.03 1.14
C LYS A 3 21.14 10.93 0.47
N ARG A 4 20.00 10.54 1.05
CA ARG A 4 19.05 9.65 0.39
C ARG A 4 18.55 10.31 -0.89
N SER A 5 18.51 9.55 -1.98
CA SER A 5 17.86 9.96 -3.22
C SER A 5 16.38 10.21 -2.95
N THR A 6 15.93 11.42 -3.26
CA THR A 6 14.52 11.82 -3.22
C THR A 6 13.96 11.79 -4.63
N PHE A 7 12.72 11.34 -4.79
CA PHE A 7 12.03 11.43 -6.07
C PHE A 7 11.96 12.90 -6.53
N THR A 8 12.33 13.15 -7.80
CA THR A 8 12.39 14.48 -8.42
C THR A 8 11.00 15.14 -8.57
N GLY A 9 9.91 14.38 -8.41
CA GLY A 9 8.54 14.93 -8.46
C GLY A 9 7.48 13.98 -7.89
N GLY A 10 6.34 14.56 -7.47
CA GLY A 10 5.20 13.80 -6.93
C GLY A 10 4.60 12.82 -7.93
N ILE A 11 4.61 13.14 -9.22
CA ILE A 11 4.11 12.27 -10.29
C ILE A 11 4.96 11.00 -10.41
N GLY A 12 6.29 11.11 -10.35
CA GLY A 12 7.18 9.96 -10.40
C GLY A 12 6.97 9.02 -9.21
N PHE A 13 6.72 9.57 -8.02
CA PHE A 13 6.40 8.77 -6.83
C PHE A 13 5.07 8.03 -7.00
N VAL A 14 4.03 8.70 -7.49
CA VAL A 14 2.71 8.08 -7.73
C VAL A 14 2.79 7.01 -8.81
N MET A 15 3.53 7.23 -9.90
CA MET A 15 3.74 6.23 -10.94
C MET A 15 4.50 5.00 -10.43
N ALA A 16 5.56 5.18 -9.64
CA ALA A 16 6.28 4.07 -9.04
C ALA A 16 5.38 3.27 -8.07
N ALA A 17 4.59 3.95 -7.25
CA ALA A 17 3.62 3.31 -6.36
C ALA A 17 2.52 2.57 -7.13
N ALA A 18 1.97 3.17 -8.19
CA ALA A 18 0.95 2.56 -9.04
C ALA A 18 1.49 1.32 -9.78
N GLY A 19 2.72 1.39 -10.31
CA GLY A 19 3.38 0.26 -10.95
C GLY A 19 3.66 -0.90 -10.00
N SER A 20 3.95 -0.60 -8.73
CA SER A 20 4.12 -1.63 -7.69
C SER A 20 2.78 -2.25 -7.24
N ALA A 21 1.69 -1.47 -7.27
CA ALA A 21 0.39 -1.92 -6.78
C ALA A 21 -0.41 -2.69 -7.85
N VAL A 22 -0.24 -2.37 -9.13
CA VAL A 22 -0.95 -3.02 -10.24
C VAL A 22 -0.13 -4.18 -10.77
N GLY A 23 -0.55 -5.41 -10.48
CA GLY A 23 0.10 -6.64 -10.94
C GLY A 23 -0.84 -7.59 -11.70
N LEU A 24 -0.32 -8.77 -12.07
CA LEU A 24 -1.07 -9.80 -12.81
C LEU A 24 -2.43 -10.11 -12.17
N GLY A 25 -2.47 -10.19 -10.83
CA GLY A 25 -3.68 -10.40 -10.02
C GLY A 25 -4.86 -9.49 -10.40
N ASN A 26 -4.59 -8.21 -10.70
CA ASN A 26 -5.64 -7.26 -11.06
C ASN A 26 -6.23 -7.53 -12.46
N LEU A 27 -5.48 -8.16 -13.37
CA LEU A 27 -5.94 -8.44 -14.74
C LEU A 27 -6.81 -9.69 -14.86
N TRP A 28 -6.48 -10.76 -14.14
CA TRP A 28 -7.13 -12.07 -14.33
C TRP A 28 -7.99 -12.52 -13.14
N ARG A 29 -7.52 -12.30 -11.91
CA ARG A 29 -8.17 -12.79 -10.69
C ARG A 29 -9.34 -11.88 -10.33
N PHE A 30 -9.18 -10.56 -10.48
CA PHE A 30 -10.28 -9.62 -10.28
C PHE A 30 -11.52 -9.90 -11.15
N PRO A 31 -11.43 -9.99 -12.50
CA PRO A 31 -12.61 -10.27 -13.32
C PRO A 31 -13.19 -11.65 -13.07
N TYR A 32 -12.34 -12.66 -12.76
CA TYR A 32 -12.81 -13.99 -12.41
C TYR A 32 -13.65 -13.97 -11.12
N LEU A 33 -13.16 -13.33 -10.05
CA LEU A 33 -13.93 -13.20 -8.80
C LEU A 33 -15.17 -12.34 -9.01
N ALA A 34 -15.08 -11.23 -9.75
CA ALA A 34 -16.24 -10.41 -10.04
C ALA A 34 -17.32 -11.22 -10.76
N ALA A 35 -16.97 -12.02 -11.77
CA ALA A 35 -17.92 -12.87 -12.47
C ALA A 35 -18.51 -13.97 -11.56
N GLN A 36 -17.69 -14.58 -10.68
CA GLN A 36 -18.12 -15.68 -9.81
C GLN A 36 -19.02 -15.22 -8.65
N TYR A 37 -18.75 -14.05 -8.05
CA TYR A 37 -19.42 -13.56 -6.84
C TYR A 37 -20.56 -12.57 -7.13
N GLY A 38 -21.28 -12.75 -8.25
CA GLY A 38 -22.49 -11.97 -8.55
C GLY A 38 -22.23 -10.60 -9.20
N GLY A 39 -21.08 -10.42 -9.86
CA GLY A 39 -20.79 -9.30 -10.76
C GLY A 39 -20.83 -7.94 -10.08
N GLY A 40 -21.95 -7.23 -10.24
CA GLY A 40 -22.14 -5.86 -9.77
C GLY A 40 -22.16 -5.71 -8.25
N ILE A 41 -22.72 -6.69 -7.52
CA ILE A 41 -22.76 -6.63 -6.04
C ILE A 41 -21.35 -6.77 -5.46
N PHE A 42 -20.54 -7.66 -6.02
CA PHE A 42 -19.13 -7.79 -5.66
C PHE A 42 -18.39 -6.45 -5.85
N LEU A 43 -18.67 -5.75 -6.96
CA LEU A 43 -18.01 -4.48 -7.28
C LEU A 43 -18.40 -3.36 -6.30
N LEU A 44 -19.67 -3.31 -5.86
CA LEU A 44 -20.13 -2.38 -4.83
C LEU A 44 -19.43 -2.61 -3.48
N VAL A 45 -19.39 -3.86 -3.01
CA VAL A 45 -18.71 -4.22 -1.75
C VAL A 45 -17.21 -3.96 -1.85
N TYR A 46 -16.61 -4.26 -3.01
CA TYR A 46 -15.20 -4.00 -3.30
C TYR A 46 -14.87 -2.51 -3.17
N ILE A 47 -15.69 -1.63 -3.75
CA ILE A 47 -15.49 -0.16 -3.65
C ILE A 47 -15.59 0.31 -2.20
N ILE A 48 -16.58 -0.18 -1.43
CA ILE A 48 -16.74 0.19 -0.02
C ILE A 48 -15.51 -0.21 0.80
N LEU A 49 -15.02 -1.44 0.63
CA LEU A 49 -13.80 -1.92 1.30
C LEU A 49 -12.55 -1.15 0.86
N LEU A 50 -12.46 -0.79 -0.42
CA LEU A 50 -11.36 -0.02 -0.97
C LEU A 50 -11.29 1.39 -0.36
N PHE A 51 -12.41 2.08 -0.22
CA PHE A 51 -12.45 3.42 0.39
C PHE A 51 -12.29 3.42 1.91
N THR A 52 -12.68 2.34 2.58
CA THR A 52 -12.55 2.24 4.04
C THR A 52 -11.18 1.70 4.44
N PHE A 53 -10.95 0.41 4.24
CA PHE A 53 -9.71 -0.25 4.66
C PHE A 53 -8.55 0.08 3.73
N GLY A 54 -8.76 0.03 2.41
CA GLY A 54 -7.69 0.26 1.44
C GLY A 54 -7.09 1.67 1.57
N PHE A 55 -7.94 2.68 1.56
CA PHE A 55 -7.52 4.08 1.68
C PHE A 55 -6.89 4.39 3.04
N ALA A 56 -7.49 3.90 4.14
CA ALA A 56 -6.96 4.12 5.48
C ALA A 56 -5.58 3.47 5.67
N MET A 57 -5.39 2.24 5.20
CA MET A 57 -4.07 1.58 5.28
C MET A 57 -3.03 2.31 4.44
N LEU A 58 -3.36 2.64 3.19
CA LEU A 58 -2.45 3.35 2.29
C LEU A 58 -2.02 4.71 2.85
N MET A 59 -2.96 5.47 3.42
CA MET A 59 -2.64 6.75 4.07
C MET A 59 -1.77 6.57 5.31
N THR A 60 -2.03 5.52 6.10
CA THR A 60 -1.22 5.20 7.29
C THR A 60 0.23 4.90 6.89
N GLU A 61 0.43 4.10 5.85
CA GLU A 61 1.75 3.68 5.38
C GLU A 61 2.55 4.85 4.78
N ILE A 62 1.90 5.69 3.96
CA ILE A 62 2.52 6.90 3.41
C ILE A 62 2.87 7.90 4.53
N ALA A 63 1.99 8.10 5.51
CA ALA A 63 2.24 8.98 6.64
C ALA A 63 3.41 8.48 7.51
N LEU A 64 3.45 7.17 7.78
CA LEU A 64 4.52 6.51 8.54
C LEU A 64 5.87 6.66 7.82
N GLY A 65 5.91 6.36 6.52
CA GLY A 65 7.09 6.51 5.68
C GLY A 65 7.58 7.97 5.61
N ARG A 66 6.67 8.94 5.51
CA ARG A 66 7.01 10.38 5.53
C ARG A 66 7.54 10.87 6.87
N LYS A 67 6.95 10.44 7.99
CA LYS A 67 7.38 10.85 9.33
C LYS A 67 8.71 10.24 9.75
N THR A 68 8.93 8.97 9.44
CA THR A 68 10.14 8.25 9.86
C THR A 68 11.28 8.42 8.87
N LYS A 69 11.00 8.58 7.57
CA LYS A 69 11.97 8.57 6.46
C LYS A 69 12.93 7.38 6.52
N LEU A 70 12.50 6.28 7.14
CA LEU A 70 13.27 5.07 7.41
C LEU A 70 12.61 3.89 6.68
N SER A 71 13.38 2.82 6.44
CA SER A 71 12.83 1.57 5.90
C SER A 71 11.77 0.97 6.84
N CYS A 72 10.84 0.15 6.34
CA CYS A 72 9.73 -0.43 7.08
C CYS A 72 10.18 -1.04 8.43
N ILE A 73 11.23 -1.87 8.42
CA ILE A 73 11.85 -2.45 9.63
C ILE A 73 12.20 -1.38 10.67
N SER A 74 12.92 -0.34 10.24
CA SER A 74 13.42 0.73 11.11
C SER A 74 12.32 1.72 11.52
N ALA A 75 11.28 1.89 10.70
CA ALA A 75 10.11 2.71 11.01
C ALA A 75 9.26 2.07 12.13
N TYR A 76 8.97 0.78 12.01
CA TYR A 76 8.26 0.02 13.06
C TYR A 76 9.07 -0.08 14.34
N LYS A 77 10.39 -0.30 14.27
CA LYS A 77 11.29 -0.30 15.44
C LYS A 77 11.29 1.05 16.18
N LYS A 78 11.15 2.16 15.45
CA LYS A 78 11.11 3.52 16.03
C LYS A 78 9.75 3.88 16.62
N LEU A 79 8.66 3.32 16.09
CA LEU A 79 7.32 3.50 16.66
C LEU A 79 7.14 2.69 17.94
N CYS A 80 7.56 1.42 17.93
CA CYS A 80 7.45 0.54 19.09
C CYS A 80 8.44 -0.62 18.97
N SER A 81 9.44 -0.68 19.85
CA SER A 81 10.51 -1.70 19.84
C SER A 81 9.96 -3.15 19.86
N LYS A 82 8.78 -3.37 20.44
CA LYS A 82 8.11 -4.69 20.53
C LYS A 82 7.49 -5.16 19.21
N PHE A 83 7.10 -4.25 18.34
CA PHE A 83 6.51 -4.55 17.02
C PHE A 83 7.56 -4.55 15.90
N ALA A 84 8.86 -4.54 16.23
CA ALA A 84 9.93 -4.63 15.23
C ALA A 84 9.85 -5.91 14.37
N PHE A 85 9.27 -6.99 14.90
CA PHE A 85 9.00 -8.22 14.15
C PHE A 85 8.00 -8.02 13.00
N LEU A 86 6.99 -7.16 13.16
CA LEU A 86 6.06 -6.84 12.07
C LEU A 86 6.78 -6.17 10.90
N GLY A 87 7.82 -5.39 11.16
CA GLY A 87 8.63 -4.79 10.11
C GLY A 87 9.42 -5.80 9.28
N TYR A 88 9.65 -7.02 9.78
CA TYR A 88 10.30 -8.12 9.04
C TYR A 88 9.29 -8.93 8.21
N LEU A 89 8.00 -8.86 8.56
CA LEU A 89 6.90 -9.52 7.85
C LEU A 89 6.25 -8.64 6.78
N ALA A 90 6.30 -7.32 6.97
CA ALA A 90 5.86 -6.31 6.00
C ALA A 90 6.87 -6.16 4.86
#